data_AF-A0A1L3MJI0-F1
#
_entry.id   AF-A0A1L3MJI0-F1
#
_cell.length_a   1.000
_cell.length_b   1.000
_cell.length_c   1.000
_cell.angle_alpha   90.00
_cell.angle_beta   90.00
_cell.angle_gamma   90.00
#
_symmetry.space_group_name_H-M   'P 1'
#
loop_
_entity.id
_entity.type
_entity.pdbx_description
1 polymer ?
#
loop_
_entity_poly.entity_id
_entity_poly.type
_entity_poly.pdbx_seq_one_letter_code
_entity_poly.pdbx_strand_id
1 'polypeptide(L)'
;MRARTLSIVTVVAAAAATVGAGPSTAAPSAPVGARQHFVQLGDSFSSGNGAGGYEEKTCWRSPNNYGARVAQLKGATYTNAACSGGVTADILEPRDLGSPSWRTRTYRIPAGAVDARAQWLARAKEDHLCGTPAQPDFSYVHTISSSASAGDLYTATVRCQLQAAPQIDAVDRSTDAVFVTTGGNDVGFTSIVIDCLVLRAAGSCKARIDAANVELTSLKQRTKEALQAVHDRSGGRAHLYLLGYPHLINTDSFRLSSTYDAGQELSRMQLRGDTLQGAAMAELSRANGGQGGFTFVDVKRDWGGYTHGIDPHVVANNSNAWLVPVLAPGRELKEFVHPTAAGWGASALALADAMR
;
A
#
# COMPACT_ATOMS: atom_id res chain seq x y z
N MET A 1 -71.05 60.55 24.66
CA MET A 1 -70.25 60.64 25.92
C MET A 1 -69.01 59.79 25.76
N ARG A 2 -67.82 60.37 26.06
CA ARG A 2 -66.53 59.76 26.50
C ARG A 2 -65.95 58.58 25.68
N ALA A 3 -64.67 58.48 25.32
CA ALA A 3 -63.49 59.33 25.32
C ALA A 3 -62.51 58.62 24.36
N ARG A 4 -61.74 59.37 23.56
CA ARG A 4 -60.67 58.83 22.71
C ARG A 4 -59.42 58.61 23.55
N THR A 5 -58.84 57.41 23.51
CA THR A 5 -57.50 57.14 24.06
C THR A 5 -56.52 57.03 22.91
N LEU A 6 -55.51 57.90 22.91
CA LEU A 6 -54.37 57.89 22.00
C LEU A 6 -53.34 56.88 22.51
N SER A 7 -52.72 56.10 21.63
CA SER A 7 -51.42 55.48 21.91
C SER A 7 -50.62 55.40 20.61
N ILE A 8 -49.41 55.94 20.71
CA ILE A 8 -48.42 56.22 19.68
C ILE A 8 -47.79 54.90 19.21
N VAL A 9 -47.76 54.67 17.90
CA VAL A 9 -47.02 53.55 17.29
C VAL A 9 -45.69 54.08 16.76
N THR A 10 -44.59 53.57 17.33
CA THR A 10 -43.21 53.82 16.89
C THR A 10 -42.92 53.00 15.63
N VAL A 11 -42.56 53.66 14.54
CA VAL A 11 -42.12 53.00 13.29
C VAL A 11 -40.63 52.66 13.41
N VAL A 12 -40.28 51.38 13.35
CA VAL A 12 -38.90 50.91 13.14
C VAL A 12 -38.75 50.56 11.66
N ALA A 13 -37.93 51.33 10.95
CA ALA A 13 -37.57 51.08 9.55
C ALA A 13 -36.55 49.93 9.47
N ALA A 14 -36.90 48.85 8.77
CA ALA A 14 -35.97 47.78 8.43
C ALA A 14 -35.20 48.16 7.14
N ALA A 15 -33.89 48.34 7.26
CA ALA A 15 -32.99 48.50 6.12
C ALA A 15 -32.73 47.12 5.48
N ALA A 16 -33.15 46.97 4.22
CA ALA A 16 -32.84 45.79 3.42
C ALA A 16 -31.39 45.87 2.90
N ALA A 17 -30.51 45.00 3.40
CA ALA A 17 -29.17 44.82 2.87
C ALA A 17 -29.23 43.92 1.62
N THR A 18 -28.99 44.50 0.44
CA THR A 18 -28.81 43.76 -0.81
C THR A 18 -27.44 43.09 -0.81
N VAL A 19 -27.42 41.76 -0.64
CA VAL A 19 -26.20 40.95 -0.83
C VAL A 19 -25.93 40.84 -2.32
N GLY A 20 -24.86 41.47 -2.78
CA GLY A 20 -24.36 41.35 -4.16
C GLY A 20 -23.77 39.95 -4.38
N ALA A 21 -24.34 39.20 -5.32
CA ALA A 21 -23.75 37.96 -5.81
C ALA A 21 -22.50 38.30 -6.65
N GLY A 22 -21.31 38.07 -6.09
CA GLY A 22 -20.06 38.09 -6.86
C GLY A 22 -20.03 36.94 -7.87
N PRO A 23 -19.30 37.09 -9.00
CA PRO A 23 -19.19 36.02 -9.99
C PRO A 23 -18.50 34.80 -9.36
N SER A 24 -19.20 33.66 -9.36
CA SER A 24 -18.58 32.36 -9.08
C SER A 24 -17.57 32.08 -10.19
N THR A 25 -16.28 32.12 -9.86
CA THR A 25 -15.24 31.54 -10.71
C THR A 25 -15.43 30.03 -10.67
N ALA A 26 -16.08 29.47 -11.68
CA ALA A 26 -16.13 28.04 -11.89
C ALA A 26 -14.70 27.49 -11.96
N ALA A 27 -14.43 26.42 -11.21
CA ALA A 27 -13.18 25.68 -11.35
C ALA A 27 -13.02 25.24 -12.82
N PRO A 28 -11.80 25.29 -13.38
CA PRO A 28 -11.57 24.82 -14.75
C PRO A 28 -12.05 23.37 -14.87
N SER A 29 -13.02 23.14 -15.73
CA SER A 29 -13.45 21.81 -16.14
C SER A 29 -12.27 21.08 -16.76
N ALA A 30 -11.96 19.89 -16.26
CA ALA A 30 -10.94 19.02 -16.85
C ALA A 30 -11.21 18.85 -18.36
N PRO A 31 -10.18 18.89 -19.22
CA PRO A 31 -10.38 18.79 -20.64
C PRO A 31 -11.06 17.47 -20.99
N VAL A 32 -12.14 17.55 -21.77
CA VAL A 32 -12.85 16.41 -22.34
C VAL A 32 -11.84 15.62 -23.17
N GLY A 33 -11.41 14.45 -22.68
CA GLY A 33 -10.44 13.58 -23.35
C GLY A 33 -9.15 13.28 -22.57
N ALA A 34 -8.95 13.82 -21.36
CA ALA A 34 -7.83 13.40 -20.51
C ALA A 34 -8.03 11.96 -20.01
N ARG A 35 -7.07 11.10 -20.29
CA ARG A 35 -7.01 9.72 -19.77
C ARG A 35 -6.80 9.77 -18.26
N GLN A 36 -7.63 9.08 -17.49
CA GLN A 36 -7.49 9.04 -16.03
C GLN A 36 -6.10 8.54 -15.62
N HIS A 37 -5.59 8.99 -14.47
CA HIS A 37 -4.33 8.52 -13.90
C HIS A 37 -4.55 7.74 -12.60
N PHE A 38 -4.23 6.46 -12.61
CA PHE A 38 -4.36 5.57 -11.45
C PHE A 38 -2.99 5.24 -10.87
N VAL A 39 -2.89 5.27 -9.55
CA VAL A 39 -1.66 4.93 -8.81
C VAL A 39 -1.94 3.74 -7.90
N GLN A 40 -1.08 2.72 -7.97
CA GLN A 40 -1.11 1.55 -7.11
C GLN A 40 -0.04 1.68 -6.03
N LEU A 41 -0.48 1.73 -4.78
CA LEU A 41 0.36 1.67 -3.58
C LEU A 41 0.11 0.32 -2.87
N GLY A 42 0.88 0.05 -1.82
CA GLY A 42 0.65 -1.04 -0.89
C GLY A 42 1.75 -2.08 -0.85
N ASP A 43 1.35 -3.27 -0.40
CA ASP A 43 2.22 -4.41 -0.14
C ASP A 43 2.25 -5.42 -1.31
N SER A 44 2.60 -6.68 -1.03
CA SER A 44 2.68 -7.75 -2.02
C SER A 44 1.35 -8.13 -2.66
N PHE A 45 0.22 -7.91 -1.97
CA PHE A 45 -1.12 -8.09 -2.53
C PHE A 45 -1.55 -6.94 -3.43
N SER A 46 -0.72 -5.90 -3.56
CA SER A 46 -0.84 -4.85 -4.56
C SER A 46 0.26 -4.93 -5.61
N SER A 47 1.48 -5.31 -5.23
CA SER A 47 2.64 -5.33 -6.12
C SER A 47 2.48 -6.27 -7.31
N GLY A 48 2.04 -7.51 -7.05
CA GLY A 48 1.87 -8.51 -8.10
C GLY A 48 2.45 -9.90 -7.80
N ASN A 49 2.83 -10.18 -6.56
CA ASN A 49 3.30 -11.50 -6.15
C ASN A 49 2.33 -12.60 -6.61
N GLY A 50 2.85 -13.63 -7.28
CA GLY A 50 2.07 -14.73 -7.83
C GLY A 50 1.41 -14.46 -9.20
N ALA A 51 1.42 -13.21 -9.69
CA ALA A 51 0.82 -12.82 -10.97
C ALA A 51 1.70 -13.14 -12.20
N GLY A 52 3.00 -13.35 -12.00
CA GLY A 52 3.97 -13.57 -13.09
C GLY A 52 4.23 -12.31 -13.93
N GLY A 53 5.10 -12.42 -14.94
CA GLY A 53 5.42 -11.30 -15.84
C GLY A 53 6.06 -10.09 -15.13
N TYR A 54 6.86 -10.33 -14.08
CA TYR A 54 7.45 -9.29 -13.25
C TYR A 54 8.34 -8.34 -14.05
N GLU A 55 8.12 -7.04 -13.89
CA GLU A 55 9.02 -5.99 -14.41
C GLU A 55 10.34 -5.98 -13.63
N GLU A 56 10.25 -6.28 -12.33
CA GLU A 56 11.37 -6.42 -11.42
C GLU A 56 10.99 -7.32 -10.23
N LYS A 57 11.99 -7.88 -9.54
CA LYS A 57 11.78 -8.83 -8.43
C LYS A 57 12.31 -8.35 -7.07
N THR A 58 12.73 -7.09 -6.96
CA THR A 58 13.04 -6.48 -5.67
C THR A 58 11.75 -6.16 -4.90
N CYS A 59 10.79 -5.53 -5.56
CA CYS A 59 9.44 -5.27 -5.05
C CYS A 59 8.38 -6.25 -5.60
N TRP A 60 8.72 -7.11 -6.56
CA TRP A 60 7.82 -8.10 -7.19
C TRP A 60 6.67 -7.45 -7.98
N ARG A 61 6.95 -6.31 -8.62
CA ARG A 61 5.94 -5.57 -9.38
C ARG A 61 5.58 -6.32 -10.67
N SER A 62 4.28 -6.54 -10.85
CA SER A 62 3.73 -7.19 -12.04
C SER A 62 2.70 -6.28 -12.72
N PRO A 63 2.69 -6.20 -14.05
CA PRO A 63 1.63 -5.55 -14.81
C PRO A 63 0.31 -6.36 -14.80
N ASN A 64 0.29 -7.54 -14.16
CA ASN A 64 -0.86 -8.43 -14.07
C ASN A 64 -1.59 -8.36 -12.71
N ASN A 65 -1.24 -7.39 -11.86
CA ASN A 65 -1.93 -7.14 -10.58
C ASN A 65 -3.35 -6.57 -10.80
N TYR A 66 -4.14 -6.42 -9.72
CA TYR A 66 -5.53 -6.01 -9.85
C TYR A 66 -5.68 -4.57 -10.38
N GLY A 67 -4.80 -3.65 -9.95
CA GLY A 67 -4.86 -2.24 -10.34
C GLY A 67 -4.57 -2.03 -11.81
N ALA A 68 -3.57 -2.74 -12.35
CA ALA A 68 -3.19 -2.67 -13.75
C ALA A 68 -4.32 -3.19 -14.65
N ARG A 69 -4.98 -4.28 -14.25
CA ARG A 69 -6.14 -4.83 -14.97
C ARG A 69 -7.29 -3.82 -15.01
N VAL A 70 -7.61 -3.18 -13.88
CA VAL A 70 -8.67 -2.16 -13.84
C VAL A 70 -8.30 -0.92 -14.65
N ALA A 71 -7.04 -0.48 -14.58
CA ALA A 71 -6.55 0.63 -15.40
C ALA A 71 -6.67 0.32 -16.90
N GLN A 72 -6.33 -0.90 -17.32
CA GLN A 72 -6.51 -1.35 -18.69
C GLN A 72 -7.99 -1.32 -19.11
N LEU A 73 -8.88 -1.88 -18.27
CA LEU A 73 -10.33 -1.92 -18.54
C LEU A 73 -10.94 -0.52 -18.67
N LYS A 74 -10.49 0.44 -17.86
CA LYS A 74 -10.96 1.84 -17.90
C LYS A 74 -10.23 2.68 -18.94
N GLY A 75 -9.22 2.11 -19.62
CA GLY A 75 -8.36 2.86 -20.52
C GLY A 75 -7.64 4.01 -19.81
N ALA A 76 -7.21 3.83 -18.56
CA ALA A 76 -6.47 4.78 -17.71
C ALA A 76 -4.94 4.58 -17.80
N THR A 77 -4.16 5.62 -17.51
CA THR A 77 -2.71 5.48 -17.27
C THR A 77 -2.49 4.92 -15.87
N TYR A 78 -1.33 4.28 -15.66
CA TYR A 78 -1.11 3.48 -14.46
C TYR A 78 0.34 3.58 -13.98
N THR A 79 0.52 3.83 -12.68
CA THR A 79 1.82 3.80 -12.00
C THR A 79 1.75 2.78 -10.86
N ASN A 80 2.69 1.83 -10.83
CA ASN A 80 2.79 0.85 -9.75
C ASN A 80 3.97 1.16 -8.83
N ALA A 81 3.68 1.71 -7.64
CA ALA A 81 4.65 1.97 -6.58
C ALA A 81 4.58 0.96 -5.43
N ALA A 82 3.63 0.02 -5.45
CA ALA A 82 3.50 -1.01 -4.43
C ALA A 82 4.77 -1.87 -4.34
N CYS A 83 5.04 -2.42 -3.15
CA CYS A 83 6.27 -3.17 -2.92
C CYS A 83 6.07 -4.36 -1.98
N SER A 84 6.54 -5.54 -2.41
CA SER A 84 6.43 -6.78 -1.63
C SER A 84 7.11 -6.66 -0.26
N GLY A 85 6.37 -7.10 0.77
CA GLY A 85 6.76 -7.00 2.16
C GLY A 85 6.65 -5.59 2.76
N GLY A 86 6.01 -4.65 2.06
CA GLY A 86 5.77 -3.31 2.58
C GLY A 86 4.78 -3.30 3.74
N VAL A 87 5.02 -2.42 4.72
CA VAL A 87 4.12 -2.08 5.82
C VAL A 87 3.47 -0.73 5.57
N THR A 88 2.50 -0.35 6.40
CA THR A 88 1.77 0.91 6.25
C THR A 88 2.66 2.14 6.31
N ALA A 89 3.74 2.11 7.09
CA ALA A 89 4.72 3.20 7.18
C ALA A 89 5.43 3.47 5.84
N ASP A 90 5.67 2.43 5.02
CA ASP A 90 6.38 2.55 3.73
C ASP A 90 5.58 3.36 2.69
N ILE A 91 4.30 3.62 2.95
CA ILE A 91 3.51 4.56 2.15
C ILE A 91 4.10 5.97 2.27
N LEU A 92 4.52 6.37 3.46
CA LEU A 92 5.00 7.73 3.77
C LEU A 92 6.52 7.81 3.94
N GLU A 93 7.18 6.68 4.16
CA GLU A 93 8.60 6.60 4.49
C GLU A 93 9.38 5.77 3.47
N PRO A 94 10.66 6.10 3.21
CA PRO A 94 11.48 5.31 2.31
C PRO A 94 11.88 3.99 2.98
N ARG A 95 12.00 2.93 2.19
CA ARG A 95 12.23 1.57 2.70
C ARG A 95 13.51 0.95 2.18
N ASP A 96 14.37 0.49 3.08
CA ASP A 96 15.53 -0.32 2.72
C ASP A 96 15.10 -1.64 2.06
N LEU A 97 15.63 -1.90 0.86
CA LEU A 97 15.33 -3.10 0.07
C LEU A 97 16.49 -4.09 0.15
N GLY A 98 16.18 -5.30 0.61
CA GLY A 98 17.15 -6.39 0.69
C GLY A 98 18.34 -6.09 1.61
N SER A 99 19.35 -6.96 1.55
CA SER A 99 20.59 -6.76 2.31
C SER A 99 21.51 -5.78 1.59
N PRO A 100 22.25 -4.93 2.33
CA PRO A 100 23.26 -4.07 1.73
C PRO A 100 24.36 -4.91 1.08
N SER A 101 25.05 -4.31 0.12
CA SER A 101 26.28 -4.85 -0.46
C SER A 101 27.46 -3.92 -0.19
N TRP A 102 28.68 -4.45 -0.28
CA TRP A 102 29.89 -3.66 -0.10
C TRP A 102 30.68 -3.63 -1.40
N ARG A 103 31.20 -2.46 -1.74
CA ARG A 103 31.98 -2.24 -2.96
C ARG A 103 33.22 -1.46 -2.61
N THR A 104 34.36 -1.87 -3.12
CA THR A 104 35.64 -1.19 -2.91
C THR A 104 36.18 -0.72 -4.24
N ARG A 105 36.60 0.55 -4.30
CA ARG A 105 37.24 1.10 -5.49
C ARG A 105 38.25 2.17 -5.16
N THR A 106 39.29 2.24 -5.99
CA THR A 106 40.30 3.29 -5.96
C THR A 106 40.02 4.31 -7.05
N TYR A 107 39.98 5.58 -6.69
CA TYR A 107 39.96 6.70 -7.63
C TYR A 107 41.21 7.55 -7.44
N ARG A 108 41.63 8.22 -8.52
CA ARG A 108 42.64 9.27 -8.41
C ARG A 108 41.97 10.53 -7.88
N ILE A 109 42.40 10.96 -6.69
CA ILE A 109 41.96 12.17 -5.99
C ILE A 109 43.22 12.90 -5.54
N PRO A 110 43.46 14.15 -5.95
CA PRO A 110 44.71 14.86 -5.67
C PRO A 110 45.07 14.84 -4.18
N ALA A 111 46.36 14.66 -3.87
CA ALA A 111 46.86 14.75 -2.51
C ALA A 111 46.54 16.13 -1.91
N GLY A 112 45.95 16.14 -0.72
CA GLY A 112 45.51 17.38 -0.05
C GLY A 112 44.21 17.98 -0.60
N ALA A 113 43.48 17.28 -1.47
CA ALA A 113 42.16 17.72 -1.92
C ALA A 113 41.21 17.94 -0.73
N VAL A 114 40.52 19.08 -0.74
CA VAL A 114 39.42 19.37 0.19
C VAL A 114 38.31 18.33 -0.05
N ASP A 115 37.83 17.72 1.03
CA ASP A 115 36.77 16.71 1.01
C ASP A 115 37.03 15.51 0.08
N ALA A 116 38.26 14.97 0.09
CA ALA A 116 38.62 13.78 -0.69
C ALA A 116 37.61 12.62 -0.61
N ARG A 117 36.96 12.44 0.56
CA ARG A 117 35.87 11.49 0.78
C ARG A 117 34.63 11.80 -0.06
N ALA A 118 34.21 13.05 -0.12
CA ALA A 118 33.07 13.50 -0.93
C ALA A 118 33.39 13.41 -2.43
N GLN A 119 34.60 13.78 -2.84
CA GLN A 119 35.05 13.64 -4.23
C GLN A 119 35.09 12.17 -4.67
N TRP A 120 35.61 11.28 -3.82
CA TRP A 120 35.57 9.83 -4.07
C TRP A 120 34.12 9.34 -4.22
N LEU A 121 33.22 9.80 -3.34
CA LEU A 121 31.82 9.39 -3.38
C LEU A 121 31.11 9.90 -4.63
N ALA A 122 31.41 11.12 -5.08
CA ALA A 122 30.86 11.67 -6.31
C ALA A 122 31.25 10.81 -7.52
N ARG A 123 32.54 10.45 -7.64
CA ARG A 123 33.01 9.51 -8.67
C ARG A 123 32.40 8.12 -8.53
N ALA A 124 32.24 7.61 -7.32
CA ALA A 124 31.59 6.32 -7.08
C ALA A 124 30.13 6.29 -7.58
N LYS A 125 29.40 7.41 -7.42
CA LYS A 125 28.03 7.56 -7.91
C LYS A 125 27.98 7.69 -9.44
N GLU A 126 28.87 8.49 -10.01
CA GLU A 126 29.02 8.67 -11.47
C GLU A 126 29.33 7.35 -12.17
N ASP A 127 30.23 6.55 -11.59
CA ASP A 127 30.60 5.22 -12.11
C ASP A 127 29.56 4.13 -11.81
N HIS A 128 28.43 4.48 -11.18
CA HIS A 128 27.40 3.53 -10.74
C HIS A 128 27.98 2.35 -9.93
N LEU A 129 28.90 2.63 -8.99
CA LEU A 129 29.64 1.59 -8.26
C LEU A 129 28.72 0.62 -7.50
N CYS A 130 27.59 1.11 -6.99
CA CYS A 130 26.58 0.29 -6.31
C CYS A 130 25.63 -0.45 -7.26
N GLY A 131 25.73 -0.21 -8.57
CA GLY A 131 24.81 -0.69 -9.60
C GLY A 131 23.80 0.38 -10.03
N THR A 132 23.01 0.02 -11.04
CA THR A 132 21.90 0.84 -11.55
C THR A 132 20.60 0.30 -10.96
N PRO A 133 19.80 1.12 -10.27
CA PRO A 133 18.50 0.69 -9.75
C PRO A 133 17.57 0.23 -10.87
N ALA A 134 16.81 -0.84 -10.61
CA ALA A 134 15.92 -1.45 -11.61
C ALA A 134 14.64 -0.63 -11.88
N GLN A 135 14.33 0.35 -11.02
CA GLN A 135 13.13 1.17 -11.09
C GLN A 135 13.48 2.62 -10.75
N PRO A 136 12.72 3.61 -11.29
CA PRO A 136 13.02 5.03 -11.10
C PRO A 136 12.82 5.51 -9.65
N ASP A 137 11.98 4.84 -8.87
CA ASP A 137 11.73 5.11 -7.45
C ASP A 137 12.73 4.38 -6.54
N PHE A 138 13.73 3.70 -7.09
CA PHE A 138 14.80 3.07 -6.32
C PHE A 138 16.08 3.90 -6.36
N SER A 139 16.79 3.96 -5.24
CA SER A 139 18.10 4.60 -5.16
C SER A 139 19.02 3.88 -4.19
N TYR A 140 20.33 4.08 -4.33
CA TYR A 140 21.31 3.56 -3.37
C TYR A 140 21.68 4.62 -2.34
N VAL A 141 21.48 4.29 -1.06
CA VAL A 141 22.11 4.99 0.05
C VAL A 141 23.55 4.51 0.17
N HIS A 142 24.48 5.45 0.12
CA HIS A 142 25.92 5.19 0.14
C HIS A 142 26.52 5.58 1.48
N THR A 143 27.14 4.61 2.17
CA THR A 143 27.87 4.88 3.43
C THR A 143 29.29 4.34 3.32
N ILE A 144 30.29 5.23 3.23
CA ILE A 144 31.69 4.78 3.19
C ILE A 144 32.06 4.20 4.56
N SER A 145 32.42 2.91 4.57
CA SER A 145 32.76 2.16 5.77
C SER A 145 34.24 2.24 6.13
N SER A 146 35.11 2.32 5.13
CA SER A 146 36.55 2.46 5.33
C SER A 146 37.19 3.17 4.13
N SER A 147 38.32 3.82 4.37
CA SER A 147 39.07 4.51 3.32
C SER A 147 40.56 4.56 3.66
N ALA A 148 41.40 4.56 2.64
CA ALA A 148 42.84 4.75 2.74
C ALA A 148 43.34 5.57 1.55
N SER A 149 44.39 6.36 1.77
CA SER A 149 45.01 7.19 0.73
C SER A 149 46.49 6.81 0.54
N ALA A 150 46.98 6.86 -0.69
CA ALA A 150 48.38 6.67 -1.04
C ALA A 150 48.76 7.64 -2.17
N GLY A 151 49.40 8.76 -1.82
CA GLY A 151 49.63 9.86 -2.77
C GLY A 151 48.31 10.40 -3.32
N ASP A 152 48.17 10.44 -4.64
CA ASP A 152 46.95 10.86 -5.34
C ASP A 152 45.91 9.73 -5.50
N LEU A 153 46.09 8.60 -4.83
CA LEU A 153 45.12 7.50 -4.85
C LEU A 153 44.29 7.52 -3.58
N TYR A 154 42.97 7.45 -3.75
CA TYR A 154 42.01 7.30 -2.67
C TYR A 154 41.20 6.02 -2.87
N THR A 155 41.37 5.05 -1.98
CA THR A 155 40.64 3.79 -1.97
C THR A 155 39.59 3.85 -0.88
N ALA A 156 38.33 3.57 -1.21
CA ALA A 156 37.28 3.46 -0.20
C ALA A 156 36.41 2.22 -0.43
N THR A 157 35.88 1.70 0.68
CA THR A 157 34.80 0.72 0.68
C THR A 157 33.51 1.43 1.04
N VAL A 158 32.47 1.24 0.22
CA VAL A 158 31.14 1.80 0.41
C VAL A 158 30.12 0.69 0.64
N ARG A 159 29.30 0.86 1.68
CA ARG A 159 28.06 0.11 1.88
C ARG A 159 27.01 0.72 0.95
N CYS A 160 26.48 -0.11 0.06
CA CYS A 160 25.42 0.16 -0.89
C CYS A 160 24.12 -0.46 -0.38
N GLN A 161 23.24 0.36 0.19
CA GLN A 161 21.90 -0.06 0.58
C GLN A 161 20.90 0.39 -0.49
N LEU A 162 20.24 -0.55 -1.16
CA LEU A 162 19.15 -0.20 -2.05
C LEU A 162 17.96 0.26 -1.21
N GLN A 163 17.28 1.31 -1.64
CA GLN A 163 16.14 1.89 -0.94
C GLN A 163 15.04 2.24 -1.95
N ALA A 164 13.79 1.94 -1.63
CA ALA A 164 12.62 2.48 -2.32
C ALA A 164 12.26 3.85 -1.73
N ALA A 165 11.88 4.80 -2.57
CA ALA A 165 11.25 6.04 -2.14
C ALA A 165 9.92 5.77 -1.40
N PRO A 166 9.41 6.73 -0.61
CA PRO A 166 8.04 6.69 -0.10
C PRO A 166 7.06 6.45 -1.25
N GLN A 167 6.12 5.52 -1.09
CA GLN A 167 5.20 5.21 -2.19
C GLN A 167 4.29 6.40 -2.54
N ILE A 168 4.00 7.28 -1.57
CA ILE A 168 3.24 8.52 -1.76
C ILE A 168 3.88 9.47 -2.79
N ASP A 169 5.19 9.33 -3.08
CA ASP A 169 5.86 10.16 -4.09
C ASP A 169 5.32 9.91 -5.51
N ALA A 170 4.70 8.74 -5.75
CA ALA A 170 4.03 8.42 -7.01
C ALA A 170 2.65 9.11 -7.15
N VAL A 171 2.15 9.73 -6.08
CA VAL A 171 0.88 10.46 -6.08
C VAL A 171 1.14 11.94 -6.29
N ASP A 172 0.41 12.53 -7.22
CA ASP A 172 0.44 13.96 -7.48
C ASP A 172 -0.98 14.49 -7.70
N ARG A 173 -1.08 15.79 -7.99
CA ARG A 173 -2.39 16.41 -8.19
C ARG A 173 -3.12 15.81 -9.39
N SER A 174 -2.45 15.28 -10.41
CA SER A 174 -3.10 14.66 -11.58
C SER A 174 -3.71 13.29 -11.30
N THR A 175 -3.41 12.66 -10.15
CA THR A 175 -3.95 11.36 -9.77
C THR A 175 -5.48 11.42 -9.57
N ASP A 176 -6.21 10.54 -10.24
CA ASP A 176 -7.67 10.43 -10.16
C ASP A 176 -8.13 9.30 -9.24
N ALA A 177 -7.35 8.22 -9.14
CA ALA A 177 -7.63 7.14 -8.20
C ALA A 177 -6.34 6.53 -7.65
N VAL A 178 -6.40 6.12 -6.37
CA VAL A 178 -5.34 5.37 -5.72
C VAL A 178 -5.89 4.03 -5.24
N PHE A 179 -5.18 2.96 -5.54
CA PHE A 179 -5.51 1.62 -5.06
C PHE A 179 -4.45 1.15 -4.06
N VAL A 180 -4.87 0.46 -3.00
CA VAL A 180 -3.95 0.04 -1.94
C VAL A 180 -4.42 -1.22 -1.21
N THR A 181 -3.47 -2.11 -0.92
CA THR A 181 -3.55 -3.12 0.16
C THR A 181 -2.41 -2.85 1.13
N THR A 182 -2.69 -2.78 2.43
CA THR A 182 -1.66 -2.64 3.46
C THR A 182 -2.14 -3.20 4.79
N GLY A 183 -1.20 -3.50 5.69
CA GLY A 183 -1.48 -3.90 7.07
C GLY A 183 -1.20 -5.37 7.36
N GLY A 184 -1.19 -6.25 6.37
CA GLY A 184 -0.85 -7.66 6.57
C GLY A 184 0.56 -7.85 7.16
N ASN A 185 1.54 -7.10 6.65
CA ASN A 185 2.90 -7.15 7.17
C ASN A 185 3.03 -6.48 8.55
N ASP A 186 2.29 -5.39 8.81
CA ASP A 186 2.27 -4.71 10.11
C ASP A 186 1.85 -5.66 11.25
N VAL A 187 0.86 -6.52 11.01
CA VAL A 187 0.35 -7.47 12.02
C VAL A 187 1.12 -8.80 12.03
N GLY A 188 2.21 -8.91 11.26
CA GLY A 188 3.04 -10.11 11.22
C GLY A 188 2.36 -11.32 10.55
N PHE A 189 1.49 -11.09 9.56
CA PHE A 189 0.71 -12.17 8.92
C PHE A 189 1.59 -13.26 8.29
N THR A 190 2.79 -12.92 7.80
CA THR A 190 3.76 -13.92 7.33
C THR A 190 4.12 -14.94 8.42
N SER A 191 4.29 -14.49 9.67
CA SER A 191 4.57 -15.38 10.80
C SER A 191 3.36 -16.24 11.15
N ILE A 192 2.13 -15.74 10.98
CA ILE A 192 0.89 -16.53 11.13
C ILE A 192 0.88 -17.67 10.12
N VAL A 193 1.16 -17.38 8.84
CA VAL A 193 1.23 -18.40 7.79
C VAL A 193 2.24 -19.49 8.16
N ILE A 194 3.44 -19.10 8.58
CA ILE A 194 4.50 -20.05 8.96
C ILE A 194 4.05 -20.91 10.15
N ASP A 195 3.62 -20.30 11.25
CA ASP A 195 3.33 -21.04 12.48
C ASP A 195 2.06 -21.88 12.37
N CYS A 196 1.03 -21.39 11.66
CA CYS A 196 -0.27 -22.06 11.55
C CYS A 196 -0.34 -23.10 10.42
N LEU A 197 0.20 -22.78 9.23
CA LEU A 197 0.02 -23.64 8.04
C LEU A 197 1.25 -24.50 7.76
N VAL A 198 2.46 -23.99 7.99
CA VAL A 198 3.71 -24.69 7.67
C VAL A 198 4.18 -25.55 8.85
N LEU A 199 4.42 -24.92 9.99
CA LEU A 199 4.87 -25.60 11.20
C LEU A 199 3.72 -26.29 11.95
N ARG A 200 2.48 -25.81 11.75
CA ARG A 200 1.26 -26.35 12.36
C ARG A 200 1.37 -26.43 13.89
N ALA A 201 2.09 -25.48 14.48
CA ALA A 201 2.41 -25.45 15.89
C ALA A 201 1.33 -24.68 16.64
N ALA A 202 0.37 -25.38 17.26
CA ALA A 202 -0.82 -24.79 17.87
C ALA A 202 -0.51 -23.62 18.83
N GLY A 203 0.49 -23.78 19.70
CA GLY A 203 0.87 -22.76 20.67
C GLY A 203 1.43 -21.48 20.05
N SER A 204 2.40 -21.60 19.11
CA SER A 204 2.95 -20.42 18.43
C SER A 204 1.92 -19.80 17.48
N CYS A 205 1.16 -20.61 16.74
CA CYS A 205 0.07 -20.14 15.88
C CYS A 205 -0.94 -19.29 16.68
N LYS A 206 -1.38 -19.77 17.84
CA LYS A 206 -2.25 -19.01 18.75
C LYS A 206 -1.61 -17.68 19.16
N ALA A 207 -0.36 -17.70 19.62
CA ALA A 207 0.33 -16.49 20.03
C ALA A 207 0.45 -15.45 18.89
N ARG A 208 0.66 -15.89 17.64
CA ARG A 208 0.70 -14.98 16.49
C ARG A 208 -0.66 -14.34 16.18
N ILE A 209 -1.74 -15.12 16.20
CA ILE A 209 -3.10 -14.61 15.95
C ILE A 209 -3.54 -13.67 17.07
N ASP A 210 -3.23 -14.00 18.34
CA ASP A 210 -3.52 -13.13 19.48
C ASP A 210 -2.77 -11.79 19.37
N ALA A 211 -1.47 -11.82 19.03
CA ALA A 211 -0.67 -10.61 18.86
C ALA A 211 -1.20 -9.73 17.71
N ALA A 212 -1.55 -10.33 16.58
CA ALA A 212 -2.16 -9.59 15.46
C ALA A 212 -3.47 -8.91 15.88
N ASN A 213 -4.34 -9.61 16.63
CA ASN A 213 -5.60 -9.04 17.13
C ASN A 213 -5.43 -7.81 18.03
N VAL A 214 -4.32 -7.74 18.78
CA VAL A 214 -3.98 -6.56 19.62
C VAL A 214 -3.60 -5.37 18.72
N GLU A 215 -2.83 -5.61 17.66
CA GLU A 215 -2.32 -4.57 16.76
C GLU A 215 -3.38 -3.96 15.84
N LEU A 216 -4.51 -4.64 15.59
CA LEU A 216 -5.52 -4.20 14.61
C LEU A 216 -6.05 -2.78 14.87
N THR A 217 -6.21 -2.37 16.13
CA THR A 217 -6.69 -1.02 16.46
C THR A 217 -5.65 0.05 16.12
N SER A 218 -4.36 -0.21 16.41
CA SER A 218 -3.27 0.68 16.06
C SER A 218 -3.06 0.74 14.55
N LEU A 219 -3.16 -0.40 13.87
CA LEU A 219 -3.13 -0.49 12.42
C LEU A 219 -4.20 0.39 11.78
N LYS A 220 -5.45 0.34 12.29
CA LYS A 220 -6.54 1.20 11.80
C LYS A 220 -6.14 2.68 11.80
N GLN A 221 -5.50 3.17 12.86
CA GLN A 221 -5.11 4.58 12.95
C GLN A 221 -3.98 4.90 11.97
N ARG A 222 -2.93 4.06 11.90
CA ARG A 222 -1.82 4.25 10.95
C ARG A 222 -2.28 4.23 9.49
N THR A 223 -3.20 3.31 9.13
CA THR A 223 -3.79 3.28 7.79
C THR A 223 -4.56 4.56 7.52
N LYS A 224 -5.33 5.06 8.48
CA LYS A 224 -6.06 6.32 8.33
C LYS A 224 -5.14 7.51 8.07
N GLU A 225 -4.07 7.62 8.86
CA GLU A 225 -3.07 8.69 8.74
C GLU A 225 -2.37 8.65 7.38
N ALA A 226 -1.93 7.46 6.94
CA ALA A 226 -1.31 7.28 5.63
C ALA A 226 -2.24 7.65 4.48
N LEU A 227 -3.50 7.22 4.52
CA LEU A 227 -4.46 7.50 3.46
C LEU A 227 -4.94 8.96 3.46
N GLN A 228 -5.01 9.63 4.61
CA GLN A 228 -5.25 11.07 4.64
C GLN A 228 -4.10 11.81 3.95
N ALA A 229 -2.85 11.48 4.25
CA ALA A 229 -1.69 12.11 3.62
C ALA A 229 -1.68 11.89 2.10
N VAL A 230 -2.04 10.68 1.63
CA VAL A 230 -2.19 10.39 0.19
C VAL A 230 -3.30 11.24 -0.45
N HIS A 231 -4.45 11.37 0.22
CA HIS A 231 -5.54 12.21 -0.26
C HIS A 231 -5.11 13.69 -0.35
N ASP A 232 -4.44 14.22 0.68
CA ASP A 232 -3.92 15.58 0.71
C ASP A 232 -2.87 15.81 -0.40
N ARG A 233 -1.99 14.83 -0.63
CA ARG A 233 -0.99 14.86 -1.71
C ARG A 233 -1.62 14.98 -3.08
N SER A 234 -2.76 14.30 -3.31
CA SER A 234 -3.54 14.42 -4.55
C SER A 234 -4.27 15.76 -4.69
N GLY A 235 -4.23 16.63 -3.68
CA GLY A 235 -5.02 17.85 -3.62
C GLY A 235 -6.51 17.59 -3.37
N GLY A 236 -6.84 16.48 -2.70
CA GLY A 236 -8.22 16.08 -2.39
C GLY A 236 -9.03 15.56 -3.57
N ARG A 237 -8.38 15.27 -4.71
CA ARG A 237 -9.07 14.84 -5.93
C ARG A 237 -9.19 13.33 -6.05
N ALA A 238 -8.12 12.61 -5.71
CA ALA A 238 -8.05 11.18 -5.96
C ALA A 238 -9.09 10.44 -5.10
N HIS A 239 -9.80 9.49 -5.71
CA HIS A 239 -10.60 8.53 -4.95
C HIS A 239 -9.70 7.40 -4.47
N LEU A 240 -9.70 7.13 -3.16
CA LEU A 240 -8.86 6.11 -2.54
C LEU A 240 -9.64 4.82 -2.31
N TYR A 241 -9.16 3.73 -2.89
CA TYR A 241 -9.71 2.38 -2.74
C TYR A 241 -8.76 1.52 -1.90
N LEU A 242 -9.14 1.22 -0.66
CA LEU A 242 -8.45 0.28 0.21
C LEU A 242 -9.07 -1.10 0.03
N LEU A 243 -8.35 -2.03 -0.59
CA LEU A 243 -8.82 -3.39 -0.80
C LEU A 243 -8.52 -4.25 0.44
N GLY A 244 -9.49 -5.07 0.82
CA GLY A 244 -9.29 -6.14 1.80
C GLY A 244 -8.51 -7.33 1.19
N TYR A 245 -8.17 -8.29 2.05
CA TYR A 245 -7.53 -9.55 1.65
C TYR A 245 -8.57 -10.67 1.53
N PRO A 246 -8.39 -11.69 0.68
CA PRO A 246 -9.28 -12.85 0.65
C PRO A 246 -9.14 -13.71 1.90
N HIS A 247 -10.06 -14.66 2.10
CA HIS A 247 -9.84 -15.71 3.09
C HIS A 247 -8.59 -16.53 2.72
N LEU A 248 -7.68 -16.70 3.67
CA LEU A 248 -6.41 -17.38 3.39
C LEU A 248 -6.62 -18.88 3.13
N ILE A 249 -7.53 -19.49 3.89
CA ILE A 249 -7.82 -20.92 3.83
C ILE A 249 -9.24 -21.18 3.36
N ASN A 250 -9.49 -22.38 2.83
CA ASN A 250 -10.77 -22.73 2.22
C ASN A 250 -11.85 -23.26 3.16
N THR A 251 -11.64 -23.07 4.46
CA THR A 251 -12.51 -23.55 5.53
C THR A 251 -12.44 -22.57 6.70
N ASP A 252 -13.51 -22.46 7.48
CA ASP A 252 -13.53 -21.70 8.72
C ASP A 252 -13.13 -22.55 9.94
N SER A 253 -12.84 -23.84 9.74
CA SER A 253 -12.34 -24.74 10.76
C SER A 253 -11.10 -25.49 10.30
N PHE A 254 -10.05 -25.39 11.10
CA PHE A 254 -8.78 -26.08 10.93
C PHE A 254 -8.13 -26.27 12.31
N ARG A 255 -8.33 -27.44 12.90
CA ARG A 255 -7.85 -27.74 14.27
C ARG A 255 -6.38 -28.16 14.26
N LEU A 256 -5.57 -27.47 15.06
CA LEU A 256 -4.17 -27.83 15.31
C LEU A 256 -3.99 -28.62 16.60
N SER A 257 -4.97 -28.60 17.50
CA SER A 257 -5.02 -29.43 18.70
C SER A 257 -6.47 -29.70 19.11
N SER A 258 -6.69 -30.50 20.15
CA SER A 258 -8.02 -30.72 20.73
C SER A 258 -8.68 -29.42 21.24
N THR A 259 -7.86 -28.44 21.65
CA THR A 259 -8.30 -27.20 22.29
C THR A 259 -8.19 -25.96 21.40
N TYR A 260 -7.59 -26.06 20.21
CA TYR A 260 -7.34 -24.90 19.37
C TYR A 260 -7.71 -25.12 17.90
N ASP A 261 -8.71 -24.36 17.45
CA ASP A 261 -9.15 -24.28 16.06
C ASP A 261 -8.56 -23.04 15.39
N ALA A 262 -7.42 -23.22 14.74
CA ALA A 262 -6.68 -22.12 14.12
C ALA A 262 -7.46 -21.49 12.96
N GLY A 263 -8.24 -22.29 12.21
CA GLY A 263 -9.05 -21.78 11.10
C GLY A 263 -10.12 -20.80 11.57
N GLN A 264 -10.76 -21.10 12.70
CA GLN A 264 -11.80 -20.26 13.26
C GLN A 264 -11.23 -18.92 13.76
N GLU A 265 -10.10 -18.96 14.49
CA GLU A 265 -9.46 -17.74 14.99
C GLU A 265 -8.87 -16.89 13.86
N LEU A 266 -8.28 -17.54 12.85
CA LEU A 266 -7.79 -16.85 11.66
C LEU A 266 -8.93 -16.14 10.92
N SER A 267 -10.04 -16.81 10.68
CA SER A 267 -11.21 -16.23 10.02
C SER A 267 -11.74 -15.01 10.79
N ARG A 268 -11.93 -15.13 12.10
CA ARG A 268 -12.36 -14.01 12.96
C ARG A 268 -11.40 -12.83 12.89
N MET A 269 -10.10 -13.09 12.95
CA MET A 269 -9.07 -12.04 12.85
C MET A 269 -9.14 -11.32 11.50
N GLN A 270 -9.28 -12.06 10.39
CA GLN A 270 -9.39 -11.48 9.05
C GLN A 270 -10.64 -10.58 8.93
N LEU A 271 -11.80 -11.07 9.37
CA LEU A 271 -13.06 -10.30 9.33
C LEU A 271 -13.02 -9.07 10.24
N ARG A 272 -12.37 -9.16 11.40
CA ARG A 272 -12.14 -8.01 12.29
C ARG A 272 -11.23 -6.97 11.64
N GLY A 273 -10.18 -7.41 10.94
CA GLY A 273 -9.32 -6.53 10.15
C GLY A 273 -10.11 -5.74 9.11
N ASP A 274 -10.92 -6.42 8.29
CA ASP A 274 -11.78 -5.78 7.29
C ASP A 274 -12.74 -4.76 7.92
N THR A 275 -13.37 -5.14 9.03
CA THR A 275 -14.31 -4.26 9.75
C THR A 275 -13.62 -2.97 10.19
N LEU A 276 -12.40 -3.06 10.72
CA LEU A 276 -11.64 -1.91 11.20
C LEU A 276 -11.13 -1.04 10.04
N GLN A 277 -10.66 -1.64 8.95
CA GLN A 277 -10.25 -0.91 7.75
C GLN A 277 -11.44 -0.23 7.06
N GLY A 278 -12.59 -0.91 6.96
CA GLY A 278 -13.84 -0.31 6.51
C GLY A 278 -14.26 0.88 7.37
N ALA A 279 -14.15 0.76 8.69
CA ALA A 279 -14.40 1.87 9.61
C ALA A 279 -13.41 3.04 9.43
N ALA A 280 -12.14 2.77 9.12
CA ALA A 280 -11.16 3.83 8.80
C ALA A 280 -11.56 4.60 7.55
N MET A 281 -11.94 3.91 6.47
CA MET A 281 -12.38 4.56 5.22
C MET A 281 -13.66 5.39 5.44
N ALA A 282 -14.61 4.89 6.23
CA ALA A 282 -15.82 5.63 6.59
C ALA A 282 -15.53 6.86 7.49
N GLU A 283 -14.53 6.79 8.37
CA GLU A 283 -14.05 7.94 9.15
C GLU A 283 -13.43 9.01 8.24
N LEU A 284 -12.57 8.61 7.29
CA LEU A 284 -11.94 9.51 6.32
C LEU A 284 -12.98 10.20 5.43
N SER A 285 -13.93 9.43 4.91
CA SER A 285 -15.01 9.97 4.08
C SER A 285 -15.80 11.07 4.80
N ARG A 286 -16.13 10.86 6.08
CA ARG A 286 -16.81 11.87 6.90
C ARG A 286 -15.94 13.10 7.19
N ALA A 287 -14.64 12.89 7.44
CA ALA A 287 -13.72 13.98 7.74
C ALA A 287 -13.46 14.91 6.54
N ASN A 288 -13.57 14.38 5.31
CA ASN A 288 -13.27 15.12 4.08
C ASN A 288 -14.54 15.54 3.30
N GLY A 289 -15.68 15.68 4.00
CA GLY A 289 -16.91 16.24 3.40
C GLY A 289 -17.50 15.44 2.24
N GLY A 290 -17.10 14.17 2.06
CA GLY A 290 -17.58 13.29 1.00
C GLY A 290 -17.07 13.59 -0.42
N GLN A 291 -16.18 14.57 -0.62
CA GLN A 291 -15.55 14.84 -1.92
C GLN A 291 -14.19 14.12 -2.04
N GLY A 292 -13.87 13.53 -3.21
CA GLY A 292 -12.62 12.76 -3.45
C GLY A 292 -12.56 11.41 -2.69
N GLY A 293 -13.57 10.58 -2.89
CA GLY A 293 -14.03 9.55 -1.95
C GLY A 293 -13.04 8.50 -1.42
N PHE A 294 -13.47 7.85 -0.34
CA PHE A 294 -12.75 6.76 0.34
C PHE A 294 -13.64 5.52 0.33
N THR A 295 -13.16 4.43 -0.28
CA THR A 295 -13.91 3.18 -0.36
C THR A 295 -13.08 2.02 0.16
N PHE A 296 -13.64 1.27 1.10
CA PHE A 296 -13.14 -0.07 1.41
C PHE A 296 -13.77 -1.07 0.43
N VAL A 297 -12.93 -1.88 -0.21
CA VAL A 297 -13.35 -2.89 -1.18
C VAL A 297 -13.18 -4.26 -0.54
N ASP A 298 -14.30 -4.85 -0.09
CA ASP A 298 -14.31 -6.23 0.37
C ASP A 298 -14.25 -7.17 -0.83
N VAL A 299 -13.13 -7.89 -0.95
CA VAL A 299 -12.89 -8.84 -2.04
C VAL A 299 -13.43 -10.24 -1.75
N LYS A 300 -13.77 -10.57 -0.51
CA LYS A 300 -14.08 -11.96 -0.10
C LYS A 300 -15.26 -12.53 -0.86
N ARG A 301 -16.25 -11.70 -1.20
CA ARG A 301 -17.43 -12.12 -1.99
C ARG A 301 -17.03 -12.53 -3.40
N ASP A 302 -16.25 -11.70 -4.10
CA ASP A 302 -15.81 -11.96 -5.47
C ASP A 302 -14.78 -13.11 -5.53
N TRP A 303 -14.14 -13.42 -4.40
CA TRP A 303 -13.33 -14.60 -4.17
C TRP A 303 -14.13 -15.86 -3.77
N GLY A 304 -15.46 -15.83 -3.82
CA GLY A 304 -16.30 -17.00 -3.51
C GLY A 304 -16.32 -17.39 -2.02
N GLY A 305 -16.08 -16.44 -1.12
CA GLY A 305 -15.95 -16.66 0.31
C GLY A 305 -14.70 -17.49 0.62
N TYR A 306 -14.89 -18.65 1.23
CA TYR A 306 -13.79 -19.59 1.51
C TYR A 306 -13.38 -20.41 0.29
N THR A 307 -14.25 -20.58 -0.72
CA THR A 307 -14.08 -21.57 -1.80
C THR A 307 -12.68 -21.59 -2.43
N HIS A 308 -12.06 -20.42 -2.60
CA HIS A 308 -10.80 -20.25 -3.31
C HIS A 308 -9.58 -20.01 -2.39
N GLY A 309 -9.72 -20.20 -1.08
CA GLY A 309 -8.60 -20.24 -0.15
C GLY A 309 -7.72 -21.49 -0.32
N ILE A 310 -6.63 -21.57 0.44
CA ILE A 310 -5.74 -22.75 0.48
C ILE A 310 -6.36 -23.83 1.36
N ASP A 311 -6.30 -25.09 0.94
CA ASP A 311 -6.59 -26.22 1.81
C ASP A 311 -5.44 -26.38 2.84
N PRO A 312 -5.71 -26.18 4.15
CA PRO A 312 -4.67 -26.19 5.17
C PRO A 312 -4.28 -27.60 5.64
N HIS A 313 -4.90 -28.66 5.12
CA HIS A 313 -4.64 -30.03 5.56
C HIS A 313 -3.33 -30.60 4.97
N VAL A 314 -2.80 -31.66 5.57
CA VAL A 314 -1.54 -32.28 5.11
C VAL A 314 -1.71 -32.89 3.71
N VAL A 315 -2.85 -33.55 3.49
CA VAL A 315 -3.26 -34.04 2.17
C VAL A 315 -4.20 -33.00 1.58
N ALA A 316 -3.62 -31.94 1.04
CA ALA A 316 -4.35 -30.78 0.54
C ALA A 316 -4.87 -30.98 -0.89
N ASN A 317 -6.11 -30.60 -1.15
CA ASN A 317 -6.62 -30.39 -2.50
C ASN A 317 -6.74 -28.89 -2.81
N ASN A 318 -5.75 -28.36 -3.53
CA ASN A 318 -5.69 -26.97 -3.94
C ASN A 318 -6.11 -26.71 -5.40
N SER A 319 -6.83 -27.64 -6.03
CA SER A 319 -7.29 -27.48 -7.42
C SER A 319 -8.18 -26.26 -7.65
N ASN A 320 -8.92 -25.84 -6.62
CA ASN A 320 -9.78 -24.64 -6.64
C ASN A 320 -9.12 -23.41 -6.00
N ALA A 321 -7.88 -23.49 -5.51
CA ALA A 321 -7.25 -22.38 -4.82
C ALA A 321 -6.89 -21.25 -5.81
N TRP A 322 -7.25 -20.02 -5.45
CA TRP A 322 -6.80 -18.81 -6.14
C TRP A 322 -5.63 -18.14 -5.44
N LEU A 323 -5.07 -18.79 -4.44
CA LEU A 323 -3.79 -18.47 -3.83
C LEU A 323 -2.76 -19.52 -4.23
N VAL A 324 -1.52 -19.11 -4.42
CA VAL A 324 -0.42 -20.04 -4.68
C VAL A 324 -0.17 -20.88 -3.43
N PRO A 325 -0.34 -22.21 -3.47
CA PRO A 325 -0.12 -23.05 -2.29
C PRO A 325 1.33 -22.97 -1.81
N VAL A 326 1.53 -23.15 -0.51
CA VAL A 326 2.88 -23.24 0.07
C VAL A 326 3.60 -24.45 -0.51
N LEU A 327 4.85 -24.27 -0.96
CA LEU A 327 5.65 -25.30 -1.63
C LEU A 327 5.08 -25.79 -2.97
N ALA A 328 4.22 -24.99 -3.62
CA ALA A 328 3.74 -25.30 -4.97
C ALA A 328 4.92 -25.47 -5.95
N PRO A 329 4.99 -26.57 -6.71
CA PRO A 329 6.08 -26.82 -7.66
C PRO A 329 6.20 -25.70 -8.72
N GLY A 330 7.44 -25.31 -9.02
CA GLY A 330 7.72 -24.28 -10.04
C GLY A 330 7.36 -22.85 -9.63
N ARG A 331 6.99 -22.63 -8.36
CA ARG A 331 6.67 -21.30 -7.82
C ARG A 331 7.77 -20.82 -6.88
N GLU A 332 7.97 -19.52 -6.84
CA GLU A 332 8.99 -18.90 -5.98
C GLU A 332 8.43 -18.60 -4.59
N LEU A 333 9.29 -18.59 -3.56
CA LEU A 333 8.89 -18.40 -2.16
C LEU A 333 8.03 -17.14 -1.95
N LYS A 334 8.35 -16.06 -2.65
CA LYS A 334 7.62 -14.78 -2.58
C LYS A 334 6.24 -14.83 -3.23
N GLU A 335 5.93 -15.87 -4.01
CA GLU A 335 4.62 -16.06 -4.61
C GLU A 335 3.68 -16.87 -3.71
N PHE A 336 4.21 -17.69 -2.80
CA PHE A 336 3.39 -18.52 -1.91
C PHE A 336 2.41 -17.65 -1.14
N VAL A 337 1.20 -18.18 -0.94
CA VAL A 337 0.03 -17.54 -0.31
C VAL A 337 -0.46 -16.24 -0.98
N HIS A 338 0.07 -15.87 -2.15
CA HIS A 338 -0.41 -14.70 -2.91
C HIS A 338 -1.36 -15.13 -4.03
N PRO A 339 -2.13 -14.19 -4.61
CA PRO A 339 -3.08 -14.53 -5.65
C PRO A 339 -2.45 -15.13 -6.90
N THR A 340 -3.12 -16.13 -7.48
CA THR A 340 -2.87 -16.60 -8.84
C THR A 340 -3.51 -15.64 -9.84
N ALA A 341 -3.33 -15.88 -11.15
CA ALA A 341 -3.98 -15.08 -12.18
C ALA A 341 -5.51 -14.97 -12.02
N ALA A 342 -6.17 -16.01 -11.51
CA ALA A 342 -7.60 -16.01 -11.21
C ALA A 342 -7.92 -15.12 -10.00
N GLY A 343 -7.17 -15.26 -8.90
CA GLY A 343 -7.34 -14.43 -7.71
C GLY A 343 -7.11 -12.94 -7.97
N TRP A 344 -6.08 -12.59 -8.74
CA TRP A 344 -5.87 -11.20 -9.20
C TRP A 344 -7.04 -10.70 -10.07
N GLY A 345 -7.68 -11.58 -10.84
CA GLY A 345 -8.89 -11.28 -11.60
C GLY A 345 -10.09 -10.99 -10.72
N ALA A 346 -10.30 -11.80 -9.67
CA ALA A 346 -11.38 -11.60 -8.70
C ALA A 346 -11.24 -10.28 -7.95
N SER A 347 -10.02 -9.94 -7.48
CA SER A 347 -9.76 -8.63 -6.87
C SER A 347 -9.97 -7.46 -7.85
N ALA A 348 -9.62 -7.65 -9.14
CA ALA A 348 -9.85 -6.64 -10.16
C ALA A 348 -11.35 -6.42 -10.43
N LEU A 349 -12.16 -7.49 -10.40
CA LEU A 349 -13.62 -7.39 -10.52
C LEU A 349 -14.24 -6.64 -9.34
N ALA A 350 -13.86 -6.99 -8.11
CA ALA A 350 -14.31 -6.30 -6.91
C ALA A 350 -13.99 -4.80 -6.96
N LEU A 351 -12.76 -4.44 -7.36
CA LEU A 351 -12.36 -3.05 -7.55
C LEU A 351 -13.14 -2.36 -8.67
N ALA A 352 -13.29 -2.99 -9.83
CA ALA A 352 -14.01 -2.41 -10.96
C ALA A 352 -15.49 -2.15 -10.64
N ASP A 353 -16.12 -3.03 -9.85
CA ASP A 353 -17.48 -2.86 -9.34
C ASP A 353 -17.58 -1.70 -8.35
N ALA A 354 -16.61 -1.56 -7.44
CA ALA A 354 -16.54 -0.44 -6.50
C ALA A 354 -16.27 0.92 -7.16
N MET A 355 -15.75 0.92 -8.40
CA MET A 355 -15.50 2.12 -9.21
C MET A 355 -16.68 2.50 -10.13
N ARG A 356 -17.85 1.89 -9.99
CA ARG A 356 -19.06 2.25 -10.76
C ARG A 356 -19.85 3.35 -10.07
#